data_AF-A0A1G0DKW2-F1
#
_entry.id   AF-A0A1G0DKW2-F1
#
_cell.length_a   1.000
_cell.length_b   1.000
_cell.length_c   1.000
_cell.angle_alpha   90.00
_cell.angle_beta   90.00
_cell.angle_gamma   90.00
#
_symmetry.space_group_name_H-M   'P 1'
#
loop_
_entity.id
_entity.type
_entity.pdbx_description
1 polymer ?
#
loop_
_entity_poly.entity_id
_entity_poly.type
_entity_poly.pdbx_seq_one_letter_code
_entity_poly.pdbx_strand_id
1 'polypeptide(L)'
;AVKDKVGDYFTRCQLAAYDARAAVPLSRSAEDYQQLAAQNLSAQNPDVADFPLATVEADKPLLLVSGLNPAWQGRMDALREQAVAPLLGDKKSLSAQDWAGLCDKFAAFDVWQAERPAGNAGQLGGARLREILGSGHQALLDDLMAQDKAVEAEVKATRLVEKLLRYKRDLFRLANNFVSFRSFYTGKDKAIFQAGTLYLDGRSCELCVKVEDVAKHAGLAGMGGFCLAYCDCVRGGGAEKMTVAAAFTAGDSDYLMVGRNGIFYDRKGRDWDASIVRIIDHPISIRQAFWSPYKKLSRMIGEQLQKLAASKAGSVDSRMANASKAATEAPPKPPFDVAKFAGIFAAIGLAIGAIGGILAWIVGGVLGLKFWQIPLALLGLALLISAPSMVLAWFKLKRRNLASILDANGWAINARARINIPFGASLTGLAELPQGAHRSLADPFEEKQVMWPFYLVIAAGIVSLIGLWYVGFFGHR
;
A
#
# COMPACT_ATOMS: atom_id res chain seq x y z
N ALA A 1 39.52 28.09 25.36
CA ALA A 1 40.46 27.82 24.24
C ALA A 1 41.56 26.83 24.62
N VAL A 2 42.31 27.03 25.72
CA VAL A 2 43.37 26.09 26.15
C VAL A 2 43.02 25.26 27.39
N LYS A 3 41.84 25.49 27.98
CA LYS A 3 41.42 24.88 29.26
C LYS A 3 41.57 23.35 29.24
N ASP A 4 41.01 22.72 28.23
CA ASP A 4 41.02 21.26 28.10
C ASP A 4 42.42 20.72 27.81
N LYS A 5 43.23 21.43 27.02
CA LYS A 5 44.60 21.00 26.66
C LYS A 5 45.57 21.11 27.84
N VAL A 6 45.44 22.17 28.64
CA VAL A 6 46.23 22.33 29.88
C VAL A 6 45.78 21.33 30.94
N GLY A 7 44.47 21.09 31.06
CA GLY A 7 43.91 20.03 31.90
C GLY A 7 44.44 18.64 31.52
N ASP A 8 44.38 18.28 30.22
CA ASP A 8 44.92 17.04 29.67
C ASP A 8 46.41 16.88 30.00
N TYR A 9 47.22 17.92 29.83
CA TYR A 9 48.64 17.87 30.19
C TYR A 9 48.86 17.52 31.68
N PHE A 10 48.18 18.20 32.61
CA PHE A 10 48.34 17.91 34.03
C PHE A 10 47.81 16.51 34.41
N THR A 11 46.72 16.06 33.80
CA THR A 11 46.23 14.68 33.97
C THR A 11 47.27 13.66 33.50
N ARG A 12 47.92 13.88 32.35
CA ARG A 12 48.99 13.01 31.86
C ARG A 12 50.20 12.99 32.79
N CYS A 13 50.60 14.14 33.34
CA CYS A 13 51.69 14.22 34.32
C CYS A 13 51.36 13.47 35.62
N GLN A 14 50.12 13.54 36.09
CA GLN A 14 49.67 12.78 37.26
C GLN A 14 49.62 11.27 36.99
N LEU A 15 49.18 10.85 35.79
CA LEU A 15 49.22 9.44 35.39
C LEU A 15 50.66 8.91 35.28
N ALA A 16 51.58 9.72 34.77
CA ALA A 16 53.01 9.41 34.73
C ALA A 16 53.64 9.30 36.14
N ALA A 17 53.14 10.05 37.12
CA ALA A 17 53.54 9.92 38.52
C ALA A 17 52.95 8.67 39.19
N TYR A 18 51.74 8.27 38.80
CA TYR A 18 51.07 7.06 39.31
C TYR A 18 51.72 5.77 38.79
N ASP A 19 51.98 5.67 37.49
CA ASP A 19 52.72 4.56 36.88
C ASP A 19 53.77 5.11 35.90
N ALA A 20 55.06 4.93 36.22
CA ALA A 20 56.16 5.40 35.41
C ALA A 20 56.13 4.86 33.95
N ARG A 21 55.49 3.70 33.73
CA ARG A 21 55.31 3.12 32.38
C ARG A 21 54.37 3.95 31.50
N ALA A 22 53.53 4.80 32.08
CA ALA A 22 52.60 5.65 31.34
C ALA A 22 53.26 6.89 30.73
N ALA A 23 54.42 7.34 31.24
CA ALA A 23 55.04 8.60 30.79
C ALA A 23 55.41 8.64 29.30
N VAL A 24 55.97 7.54 28.79
CA VAL A 24 56.38 7.38 27.38
C VAL A 24 55.18 7.36 26.42
N PRO A 25 54.19 6.45 26.57
CA PRO A 25 53.05 6.44 25.65
C PRO A 25 52.21 7.73 25.73
N LEU A 26 52.11 8.38 26.89
CA LEU A 26 51.39 9.65 27.04
C LEU A 26 52.13 10.86 26.41
N SER A 27 53.45 10.75 26.22
CA SER A 27 54.29 11.73 25.50
C SER A 27 54.35 11.53 23.98
N ARG A 28 53.63 10.51 23.45
CA ARG A 28 53.70 9.95 22.08
C ARG A 28 54.93 9.07 21.85
N SER A 29 54.78 8.04 21.02
CA SER A 29 55.85 7.07 20.74
C SER A 29 56.80 7.56 19.64
N ALA A 30 57.94 6.89 19.45
CA ALA A 30 58.89 7.23 18.39
C ALA A 30 58.27 7.08 16.99
N GLU A 31 57.37 6.11 16.82
CA GLU A 31 56.64 5.88 15.57
C GLU A 31 55.73 7.06 15.22
N ASP A 32 55.06 7.66 16.22
CA ASP A 32 54.22 8.85 16.01
C ASP A 32 55.06 10.04 15.49
N TYR A 33 56.27 10.23 16.00
CA TYR A 33 57.20 11.26 15.50
C TYR A 33 57.70 10.96 14.09
N GLN A 34 57.93 9.68 13.74
CA GLN A 34 58.33 9.31 12.38
C GLN A 34 57.22 9.59 11.35
N GLN A 35 55.97 9.33 11.72
CA GLN A 35 54.82 9.65 10.87
C GLN A 35 54.67 11.16 10.67
N LEU A 36 54.86 11.95 11.73
CA LEU A 36 54.79 13.40 11.67
C LEU A 36 55.94 14.00 10.84
N ALA A 37 57.15 13.45 10.95
CA ALA A 37 58.33 13.91 10.21
C ALA A 37 58.23 13.71 8.69
N ALA A 38 57.36 12.80 8.23
CA ALA A 38 57.08 12.60 6.80
C ALA A 38 56.17 13.70 6.21
N GLN A 39 55.60 14.57 7.04
CA GLN A 39 54.71 15.65 6.63
C GLN A 39 55.41 17.02 6.61
N ASN A 40 54.73 18.03 6.06
CA ASN A 40 55.16 19.41 6.17
C ASN A 40 54.84 19.96 7.58
N LEU A 41 55.88 20.24 8.36
CA LEU A 41 55.76 20.69 9.74
C LEU A 41 55.49 22.20 9.80
N SER A 42 54.37 22.57 10.42
CA SER A 42 54.05 23.97 10.74
C SER A 42 53.30 24.05 12.06
N ALA A 43 53.33 25.21 12.72
CA ALA A 43 52.57 25.46 13.94
C ALA A 43 51.04 25.44 13.70
N GLN A 44 50.60 25.46 12.44
CA GLN A 44 49.19 25.40 12.05
C GLN A 44 48.74 23.98 11.68
N ASN A 45 49.66 23.00 11.67
CA ASN A 45 49.32 21.62 11.35
C ASN A 45 48.51 20.98 12.51
N PRO A 46 47.29 20.46 12.26
CA PRO A 46 46.47 19.82 13.29
C PRO A 46 47.16 18.62 13.94
N ASP A 47 47.94 17.85 13.18
CA ASP A 47 48.64 16.66 13.70
C ASP A 47 49.72 17.06 14.72
N VAL A 48 50.33 18.25 14.55
CA VAL A 48 51.24 18.83 15.55
C VAL A 48 50.46 19.28 16.79
N ALA A 49 49.26 19.83 16.63
CA ALA A 49 48.41 20.27 17.76
C ALA A 49 47.88 19.11 18.62
N ASP A 50 47.77 17.91 18.07
CA ASP A 50 47.33 16.70 18.77
C ASP A 50 48.38 16.15 19.74
N PHE A 51 49.65 16.51 19.58
CA PHE A 51 50.71 16.16 20.53
C PHE A 51 50.49 16.86 21.89
N PRO A 52 51.02 16.32 22.99
CA PRO A 52 50.94 16.94 24.32
C PRO A 52 51.41 18.40 24.31
N LEU A 53 50.93 19.19 25.27
CA LEU A 53 51.28 20.61 25.36
C LEU A 53 52.77 20.83 25.66
N ALA A 54 53.37 19.95 26.44
CA ALA A 54 54.79 19.85 26.74
C ALA A 54 55.14 18.38 27.04
N THR A 55 56.42 18.05 27.18
CA THR A 55 56.86 16.68 27.54
C THR A 55 56.22 16.22 28.85
N VAL A 56 55.62 15.02 28.84
CA VAL A 56 54.93 14.47 30.01
C VAL A 56 55.94 13.74 30.90
N GLU A 57 56.12 14.26 32.11
CA GLU A 57 56.90 13.63 33.18
C GLU A 57 56.12 13.72 34.50
N ALA A 58 56.46 12.87 35.46
CA ALA A 58 55.83 12.82 36.77
C ALA A 58 55.89 14.19 37.47
N ASP A 59 54.72 14.72 37.87
CA ASP A 59 54.54 15.97 38.61
C ASP A 59 55.24 17.22 38.01
N LYS A 60 55.50 17.22 36.70
CA LYS A 60 56.24 18.30 36.05
C LYS A 60 55.40 19.58 35.93
N PRO A 61 55.86 20.72 36.46
CA PRO A 61 55.18 22.00 36.27
C PRO A 61 55.25 22.42 34.80
N LEU A 62 54.18 23.01 34.29
CA LEU A 62 54.08 23.47 32.91
C LEU A 62 54.89 24.76 32.74
N LEU A 63 55.94 24.75 31.91
CA LEU A 63 56.68 25.95 31.55
C LEU A 63 55.86 26.81 30.59
N LEU A 64 55.72 28.11 30.87
CA LEU A 64 54.83 29.01 30.11
C LEU A 64 55.52 29.73 28.94
N VAL A 65 56.84 29.55 28.78
CA VAL A 65 57.65 30.27 27.79
C VAL A 65 58.40 29.32 26.86
N SER A 66 58.89 28.19 27.37
CA SER A 66 59.80 27.28 26.66
C SER A 66 59.36 25.83 26.78
N GLY A 67 59.71 24.99 25.80
CA GLY A 67 59.39 23.56 25.82
C GLY A 67 57.91 23.25 25.58
N LEU A 68 57.18 24.23 25.02
CA LEU A 68 55.78 24.08 24.62
C LEU A 68 55.70 23.59 23.19
N ASN A 69 54.61 22.89 22.90
CA ASN A 69 54.22 22.51 21.56
C ASN A 69 54.04 23.77 20.68
N PRO A 70 54.75 23.90 19.54
CA PRO A 70 54.67 25.06 18.67
C PRO A 70 53.25 25.43 18.23
N ALA A 71 52.36 24.44 18.08
CA ALA A 71 50.98 24.68 17.67
C ALA A 71 50.11 25.38 18.72
N TRP A 72 50.55 25.39 19.98
CA TRP A 72 49.84 25.99 21.11
C TRP A 72 50.52 27.25 21.66
N GLN A 73 51.74 27.56 21.24
CA GLN A 73 52.56 28.66 21.75
C GLN A 73 51.78 29.99 21.84
N GLY A 74 51.21 30.47 20.74
CA GLY A 74 50.46 31.73 20.73
C GLY A 74 49.22 31.74 21.64
N ARG A 75 48.57 30.58 21.83
CA ARG A 75 47.42 30.46 22.76
C ARG A 75 47.87 30.41 24.22
N MET A 76 49.05 29.85 24.49
CA MET A 76 49.66 29.84 25.82
C MET A 76 50.23 31.21 26.21
N ASP A 77 50.77 31.97 25.26
CA ASP A 77 51.15 33.37 25.48
C ASP A 77 49.92 34.22 25.86
N ALA A 78 48.80 34.04 25.14
CA ALA A 78 47.54 34.70 25.50
C ALA A 78 47.02 34.29 26.89
N LEU A 79 47.12 33.01 27.26
CA LEU A 79 46.79 32.54 28.62
C LEU A 79 47.67 33.22 29.67
N ARG A 80 48.98 33.31 29.41
CA ARG A 80 49.94 33.95 30.32
C ARG A 80 49.58 35.42 30.54
N GLU A 81 49.36 36.17 29.47
CA GLU A 81 49.10 37.61 29.52
C GLU A 81 47.73 37.95 30.10
N GLN A 82 46.68 37.21 29.72
CA GLN A 82 45.31 37.58 30.05
C GLN A 82 44.78 36.97 31.35
N ALA A 83 45.33 35.82 31.78
CA ALA A 83 44.82 35.10 32.94
C ALA A 83 45.89 34.87 34.03
N VAL A 84 47.09 34.39 33.67
CA VAL A 84 48.12 34.05 34.66
C VAL A 84 48.72 35.31 35.29
N ALA A 85 49.24 36.24 34.47
CA ALA A 85 49.89 37.44 34.98
C ALA A 85 48.97 38.32 35.86
N PRO A 86 47.69 38.57 35.48
CA PRO A 86 46.80 39.39 36.30
C PRO A 86 46.32 38.71 37.60
N LEU A 87 46.15 37.38 37.60
CA LEU A 87 45.51 36.67 38.74
C LEU A 87 46.49 35.92 39.64
N LEU A 88 47.67 35.58 39.14
CA LEU A 88 48.70 34.78 39.82
C LEU A 88 50.09 35.43 39.81
N GLY A 89 50.27 36.56 39.10
CA GLY A 89 51.55 37.27 38.98
C GLY A 89 52.44 36.75 37.85
N ASP A 90 53.65 37.33 37.70
CA ASP A 90 54.63 36.97 36.67
C ASP A 90 55.32 35.62 36.95
N LYS A 91 54.55 34.54 36.78
CA LYS A 91 55.04 33.16 36.92
C LYS A 91 55.61 32.66 35.59
N LYS A 92 56.77 31.99 35.66
CA LYS A 92 57.41 31.33 34.50
C LYS A 92 56.93 29.89 34.29
N SER A 93 56.38 29.28 35.33
CA SER A 93 55.82 27.93 35.31
C SER A 93 54.52 27.87 36.11
N LEU A 94 53.66 26.93 35.74
CA LEU A 94 52.36 26.71 36.35
C LEU A 94 52.30 25.31 36.96
N SER A 95 51.94 25.20 38.24
CA SER A 95 51.66 23.91 38.89
C SER A 95 50.22 23.47 38.62
N ALA A 96 49.93 22.17 38.84
CA ALA A 96 48.55 21.66 38.74
C ALA A 96 47.61 22.37 39.74
N GLN A 97 48.12 22.72 40.93
CA GLN A 97 47.35 23.46 41.94
C GLN A 97 47.07 24.91 41.49
N ASP A 98 48.05 25.59 40.90
CA ASP A 98 47.87 26.93 40.35
C ASP A 98 46.81 26.94 39.22
N TRP A 99 46.82 25.90 38.38
CA TRP A 99 45.84 25.73 37.32
C TRP A 99 44.43 25.47 37.83
N ALA A 100 44.28 24.60 38.84
CA ALA A 100 43.00 24.36 39.51
C ALA A 100 42.46 25.65 40.14
N GLY A 101 43.29 26.37 40.90
CA GLY A 101 42.90 27.64 41.51
C GLY A 101 42.56 28.72 40.49
N LEU A 102 43.19 28.72 39.31
CA LEU A 102 42.80 29.60 38.20
C LEU A 102 41.42 29.23 37.67
N CYS A 103 41.13 27.95 37.47
CA CYS A 103 39.83 27.48 36.99
C CYS A 103 38.71 27.81 38.00
N ASP A 104 38.96 27.64 39.30
CA ASP A 104 38.00 27.95 40.36
C ASP A 104 37.59 29.42 40.36
N LYS A 105 38.52 30.35 40.10
CA LYS A 105 38.22 31.78 39.96
C LYS A 105 37.24 32.09 38.82
N PHE A 106 37.19 31.25 37.78
CA PHE A 106 36.27 31.41 36.65
C PHE A 106 34.99 30.56 36.76
N ALA A 107 34.86 29.71 37.78
CA ALA A 107 33.72 28.80 37.90
C ALA A 107 32.36 29.54 37.94
N ALA A 108 32.27 30.65 38.68
CA ALA A 108 31.04 31.46 38.75
C ALA A 108 30.65 32.06 37.38
N PHE A 109 31.65 32.45 36.57
CA PHE A 109 31.42 32.96 35.22
C PHE A 109 30.97 31.85 34.27
N ASP A 110 31.57 30.66 34.36
CA ASP A 110 31.17 29.50 33.55
C ASP A 110 29.70 29.11 33.85
N VAL A 111 29.29 29.12 35.12
CA VAL A 111 27.88 28.88 35.53
C VAL A 111 26.95 29.93 34.94
N TRP A 112 27.27 31.22 35.12
CA TRP A 112 26.46 32.31 34.57
C TRP A 112 26.36 32.24 33.04
N GLN A 113 27.44 31.89 32.34
CA GLN A 113 27.43 31.73 30.89
C GLN A 113 26.56 30.54 30.45
N ALA A 114 26.52 29.46 31.23
CA ALA A 114 25.68 28.29 30.98
C ALA A 114 24.18 28.58 31.18
N GLU A 115 23.80 29.57 31.99
CA GLU A 115 22.40 30.01 32.17
C GLU A 115 21.85 30.80 30.97
N ARG A 116 22.67 31.07 29.94
CA ARG A 116 22.21 31.78 28.73
C ARG A 116 21.04 31.03 28.08
N PRO A 117 19.88 31.67 27.85
CA PRO A 117 18.71 31.00 27.29
C PRO A 117 19.01 30.31 25.96
N ALA A 118 18.62 29.04 25.85
CA ALA A 118 18.73 28.30 24.60
C ALA A 118 17.73 28.86 23.55
N GLY A 119 18.21 29.08 22.32
CA GLY A 119 17.39 29.52 21.18
C GLY A 119 17.72 30.93 20.67
N ASN A 120 16.86 31.45 19.80
CA ASN A 120 17.08 32.72 19.08
C ASN A 120 17.19 33.94 20.01
N ALA A 121 16.49 33.92 21.15
CA ALA A 121 16.58 34.97 22.16
C ALA A 121 17.98 35.05 22.78
N GLY A 122 18.63 33.90 22.98
CA GLY A 122 20.01 33.84 23.45
C GLY A 122 21.00 34.43 22.46
N GLN A 123 20.69 34.47 21.16
CA GLN A 123 21.58 35.04 20.13
C GLN A 123 21.50 36.57 20.04
N LEU A 124 20.54 37.20 20.73
CA LEU A 124 20.39 38.65 20.75
C LEU A 124 21.61 39.30 21.42
N GLY A 125 22.27 40.20 20.69
CA GLY A 125 23.40 40.96 21.22
C GLY A 125 22.95 41.99 22.27
N GLY A 126 23.87 42.38 23.15
CA GLY A 126 23.57 43.33 24.24
C GLY A 126 23.08 44.71 23.78
N ALA A 127 23.38 45.13 22.55
CA ALA A 127 22.80 46.35 21.96
C ALA A 127 21.30 46.19 21.70
N ARG A 128 20.89 45.08 21.07
CA ARG A 128 19.49 44.79 20.74
C ARG A 128 18.66 44.55 22.00
N LEU A 129 19.21 43.87 23.00
CA LEU A 129 18.52 43.66 24.29
C LEU A 129 18.22 45.00 25.00
N ARG A 130 19.19 45.92 25.04
CA ARG A 130 18.99 47.25 25.64
C ARG A 130 17.98 48.08 24.87
N GLU A 131 17.97 48.00 23.54
CA GLU A 131 16.96 48.64 22.70
C GLU A 131 15.54 48.11 23.02
N ILE A 132 15.37 46.79 23.09
CA ILE A 132 14.08 46.16 23.43
C ILE A 132 13.64 46.58 24.84
N LEU A 133 14.54 46.55 25.82
CA LEU A 133 14.21 46.96 27.19
C LEU A 133 13.85 48.45 27.29
N GLY A 134 14.50 49.31 26.51
CA GLY A 134 14.24 50.75 26.47
C GLY A 134 13.03 51.18 25.65
N SER A 135 12.49 50.28 24.81
CA SER A 135 11.41 50.60 23.86
C SER A 135 10.01 50.73 24.47
N GLY A 136 9.81 50.33 25.73
CA GLY A 136 8.51 50.38 26.40
C GLY A 136 7.46 49.39 25.87
N HIS A 137 7.83 48.50 24.93
CA HIS A 137 6.90 47.52 24.35
C HIS A 137 6.27 46.58 25.39
N GLN A 138 6.95 46.32 26.51
CA GLN A 138 6.38 45.50 27.59
C GLN A 138 5.07 46.13 28.12
N ALA A 139 5.08 47.42 28.44
CA ALA A 139 3.88 48.10 28.94
C ALA A 139 2.76 48.12 27.89
N LEU A 140 3.10 48.27 26.60
CA LEU A 140 2.13 48.19 25.50
C LEU A 140 1.51 46.79 25.36
N LEU A 141 2.33 45.73 25.48
CA LEU A 141 1.86 44.35 25.44
C LEU A 141 0.98 44.03 26.65
N ASP A 142 1.38 44.46 27.84
CA ASP A 142 0.61 44.28 29.07
C ASP A 142 -0.75 44.99 28.98
N ASP A 143 -0.80 46.18 28.39
CA ASP A 143 -2.05 46.91 28.13
C ASP A 143 -2.96 46.17 27.13
N LEU A 144 -2.40 45.69 26.01
CA LEU A 144 -3.16 44.87 25.05
C LEU A 144 -3.70 43.58 25.69
N MET A 145 -2.90 42.91 26.52
CA MET A 145 -3.33 41.73 27.26
C MET A 145 -4.43 42.06 28.27
N ALA A 146 -4.37 43.24 28.90
CA ALA A 146 -5.42 43.71 29.80
C ALA A 146 -6.73 44.01 29.04
N GLN A 147 -6.65 44.64 27.86
CA GLN A 147 -7.80 44.88 26.98
C GLN A 147 -8.46 43.57 26.52
N ASP A 148 -7.66 42.59 26.06
CA ASP A 148 -8.16 41.26 25.67
C ASP A 148 -8.82 40.53 26.85
N LYS A 149 -8.23 40.64 28.04
CA LYS A 149 -8.78 40.04 29.25
C LYS A 149 -10.07 40.71 29.70
N ALA A 150 -10.22 42.02 29.49
CA ALA A 150 -11.44 42.75 29.84
C ALA A 150 -12.68 42.24 29.07
N VAL A 151 -12.50 41.81 27.81
CA VAL A 151 -13.58 41.29 26.95
C VAL A 151 -13.68 39.76 26.97
N GLU A 152 -12.97 39.07 27.87
CA GLU A 152 -12.91 37.61 27.92
C GLU A 152 -14.30 36.94 27.95
N ALA A 153 -15.23 37.50 28.74
CA ALA A 153 -16.58 36.98 28.88
C ALA A 153 -17.38 37.05 27.56
N GLU A 154 -17.28 38.17 26.83
CA GLU A 154 -17.97 38.39 25.56
C GLU A 154 -17.43 37.48 24.45
N VAL A 155 -16.10 37.32 24.38
CA VAL A 155 -15.45 36.41 23.43
C VAL A 155 -15.84 34.96 23.71
N LYS A 156 -15.88 34.55 24.99
CA LYS A 156 -16.37 33.21 25.38
C LYS A 156 -17.83 33.02 24.97
N ALA A 157 -18.69 34.00 25.22
CA ALA A 157 -20.10 33.94 24.82
C ALA A 157 -20.25 33.83 23.29
N THR A 158 -19.48 34.60 22.53
CA THR A 158 -19.46 34.56 21.06
C THR A 158 -19.06 33.18 20.54
N ARG A 159 -18.00 32.56 21.12
CA ARG A 159 -17.57 31.20 20.78
C ARG A 159 -18.65 30.15 21.10
N LEU A 160 -19.42 30.33 22.18
CA LEU A 160 -20.54 29.44 22.51
C LEU A 160 -21.69 29.57 21.51
N VAL A 161 -22.02 30.79 21.10
CA VAL A 161 -23.03 31.03 20.04
C VAL A 161 -22.58 30.42 18.72
N GLU A 162 -21.31 30.61 18.34
CA GLU A 162 -20.75 29.99 17.13
C GLU A 162 -20.86 28.47 17.19
N LYS A 163 -20.49 27.86 18.33
CA LYS A 163 -20.63 26.42 18.56
C LYS A 163 -22.09 25.96 18.42
N LEU A 164 -23.04 26.70 19.00
CA LEU A 164 -24.47 26.42 18.89
C LEU A 164 -24.94 26.51 17.42
N LEU A 165 -24.52 27.53 16.69
CA LEU A 165 -24.86 27.70 15.27
C LEU A 165 -24.30 26.56 14.41
N ARG A 166 -23.06 26.14 14.65
CA ARG A 166 -22.45 24.97 14.00
C ARG A 166 -23.23 23.69 14.32
N TYR A 167 -23.65 23.49 15.57
CA TYR A 167 -24.50 22.34 15.92
C TYR A 167 -25.87 22.40 15.23
N LYS A 168 -26.56 23.54 15.26
CA LYS A 168 -27.84 23.70 14.57
C LYS A 168 -27.71 23.40 13.08
N ARG A 169 -26.65 23.91 12.43
CA ARG A 169 -26.45 23.76 10.98
C ARG A 169 -26.04 22.33 10.59
N ASP A 170 -25.07 21.75 11.30
CA ASP A 170 -24.36 20.57 10.81
C ASP A 170 -24.67 19.28 11.59
N LEU A 171 -25.04 19.36 12.88
CA LEU A 171 -25.18 18.16 13.73
C LEU A 171 -26.26 17.21 13.22
N PHE A 172 -27.41 17.73 12.80
CA PHE A 172 -28.48 16.89 12.25
C PHE A 172 -28.06 16.19 10.96
N ARG A 173 -27.36 16.91 10.06
CA ARG A 173 -26.84 16.33 8.82
C ARG A 173 -25.76 15.28 9.11
N LEU A 174 -24.87 15.56 10.05
CA LEU A 174 -23.81 14.63 10.47
C LEU A 174 -24.40 13.36 11.09
N ALA A 175 -25.34 13.50 12.03
CA ALA A 175 -26.00 12.37 12.68
C ALA A 175 -26.72 11.47 11.66
N ASN A 176 -27.43 12.05 10.70
CA ASN A 176 -28.12 11.27 9.65
C ASN A 176 -27.17 10.64 8.63
N ASN A 177 -26.05 11.27 8.29
CA ASN A 177 -25.14 10.75 7.27
C ASN A 177 -24.04 9.83 7.80
N PHE A 178 -23.58 10.05 9.04
CA PHE A 178 -22.42 9.37 9.62
C PHE A 178 -22.80 8.39 10.73
N VAL A 179 -23.74 8.77 11.62
CA VAL A 179 -24.08 7.92 12.78
C VAL A 179 -25.12 6.87 12.42
N SER A 180 -26.25 7.28 11.82
CA SER A 180 -27.35 6.36 11.50
C SER A 180 -27.37 5.89 10.05
N PHE A 181 -26.57 6.50 9.17
CA PHE A 181 -26.61 6.29 7.71
C PHE A 181 -28.01 6.42 7.10
N ARG A 182 -28.90 7.20 7.72
CA ARG A 182 -30.30 7.37 7.28
C ARG A 182 -30.40 7.82 5.82
N SER A 183 -29.55 8.75 5.39
CA SER A 183 -29.55 9.22 3.99
C SER A 183 -29.31 8.06 3.02
N PHE A 184 -28.38 7.16 3.36
CA PHE A 184 -28.06 5.99 2.55
C PHE A 184 -29.24 5.03 2.43
N TYR A 185 -29.82 4.63 3.57
CA TYR A 185 -30.87 3.61 3.58
C TYR A 185 -32.24 4.12 3.11
N THR A 186 -32.48 5.44 3.14
CA THR A 186 -33.73 6.03 2.66
C THR A 186 -33.70 6.38 1.18
N GLY A 187 -32.53 6.48 0.56
CA GLY A 187 -32.37 6.83 -0.85
C GLY A 187 -32.80 8.26 -1.21
N LYS A 188 -33.16 9.10 -0.22
CA LYS A 188 -33.59 10.49 -0.46
C LYS A 188 -32.42 11.42 -0.78
N ASP A 189 -31.30 11.20 -0.10
CA ASP A 189 -30.09 12.01 -0.19
C ASP A 189 -28.85 11.11 -0.33
N LYS A 190 -27.81 11.59 -1.02
CA LYS A 190 -26.54 10.87 -1.11
C LYS A 190 -25.79 10.90 0.23
N ALA A 191 -25.47 9.72 0.76
CA ALA A 191 -24.71 9.56 2.00
C ALA A 191 -23.26 10.02 1.86
N ILE A 192 -22.69 10.64 2.90
CA ILE A 192 -21.40 11.35 2.87
C ILE A 192 -20.24 10.60 2.19
N PHE A 193 -20.20 9.27 2.27
CA PHE A 193 -19.17 8.41 1.66
C PHE A 193 -19.41 8.10 0.18
N GLN A 194 -20.62 8.31 -0.35
CA GLN A 194 -20.95 8.12 -1.76
C GLN A 194 -20.35 9.26 -2.59
N ALA A 195 -19.25 9.00 -3.27
CA ALA A 195 -18.49 9.96 -4.06
C ALA A 195 -19.25 10.44 -5.30
N GLY A 196 -20.15 9.64 -5.86
CA GLY A 196 -20.76 9.91 -7.15
C GLY A 196 -21.46 8.70 -7.75
N THR A 197 -21.65 8.72 -9.06
CA THR A 197 -22.28 7.63 -9.82
C THR A 197 -21.35 7.20 -10.96
N LEU A 198 -21.04 5.91 -11.05
CA LEU A 198 -20.26 5.33 -12.15
C LEU A 198 -21.20 4.73 -13.20
N TYR A 199 -21.01 5.10 -14.47
CA TYR A 199 -21.67 4.47 -15.59
C TYR A 199 -20.69 3.56 -16.33
N LEU A 200 -20.97 2.26 -16.33
CA LEU A 200 -20.10 1.26 -16.97
C LEU A 200 -20.94 0.06 -17.41
N ASP A 201 -20.71 -0.41 -18.64
CA ASP A 201 -21.37 -1.60 -19.21
C ASP A 201 -22.91 -1.54 -19.17
N GLY A 202 -23.50 -0.38 -19.51
CA GLY A 202 -24.96 -0.20 -19.49
C GLY A 202 -25.56 -0.22 -18.08
N ARG A 203 -24.77 0.07 -17.05
CA ARG A 203 -25.20 0.09 -15.66
C ARG A 203 -24.79 1.38 -14.98
N SER A 204 -25.59 1.82 -14.02
CA SER A 204 -25.29 2.98 -13.18
C SER A 204 -25.09 2.53 -11.73
N CYS A 205 -23.86 2.59 -11.22
CA CYS A 205 -23.51 2.24 -9.85
C CYS A 205 -23.50 3.48 -8.95
N GLU A 206 -24.37 3.53 -7.95
CA GLU A 206 -24.48 4.66 -7.02
C GLU A 206 -23.66 4.48 -5.73
N LEU A 207 -23.29 3.25 -5.41
CA LEU A 207 -22.38 2.96 -4.30
C LEU A 207 -20.93 3.05 -4.78
N CYS A 208 -20.45 4.28 -4.87
CA CYS A 208 -19.06 4.59 -5.22
C CYS A 208 -18.36 5.28 -4.05
N VAL A 209 -17.22 4.77 -3.60
CA VAL A 209 -16.44 5.35 -2.48
C VAL A 209 -15.05 5.75 -2.98
N LYS A 210 -14.54 6.90 -2.56
CA LYS A 210 -13.17 7.32 -2.88
C LYS A 210 -12.19 6.45 -2.12
N VAL A 211 -11.12 6.01 -2.80
CA VAL A 211 -10.10 5.12 -2.24
C VAL A 211 -8.74 5.75 -2.45
N GLU A 212 -7.92 5.78 -1.40
CA GLU A 212 -6.54 6.26 -1.49
C GLU A 212 -5.57 5.16 -1.97
N ASP A 213 -5.69 3.95 -1.40
CA ASP A 213 -4.84 2.80 -1.73
C ASP A 213 -5.70 1.58 -2.09
N VAL A 214 -5.69 1.21 -3.37
CA VAL A 214 -6.45 0.09 -3.92
C VAL A 214 -6.04 -1.24 -3.31
N ALA A 215 -4.74 -1.45 -3.05
CA ALA A 215 -4.23 -2.73 -2.59
C ALA A 215 -4.64 -3.00 -1.14
N LYS A 216 -4.45 -2.01 -0.26
CA LYS A 216 -4.88 -2.08 1.14
C LYS A 216 -6.40 -2.19 1.24
N HIS A 217 -7.11 -1.37 0.48
CA HIS A 217 -8.56 -1.37 0.52
C HIS A 217 -9.14 -2.71 0.03
N ALA A 218 -8.58 -3.31 -1.01
CA ALA A 218 -9.07 -4.58 -1.54
C ALA A 218 -8.91 -5.76 -0.55
N GLY A 219 -7.86 -5.73 0.28
CA GLY A 219 -7.64 -6.76 1.29
C GLY A 219 -8.75 -6.82 2.33
N LEU A 220 -9.23 -5.67 2.81
CA LEU A 220 -10.28 -5.60 3.83
C LEU A 220 -11.69 -5.67 3.22
N ALA A 221 -11.93 -4.99 2.10
CA ALA A 221 -13.25 -4.89 1.49
C ALA A 221 -13.77 -6.21 0.90
N GLY A 222 -12.88 -7.16 0.59
CA GLY A 222 -13.24 -8.51 0.16
C GLY A 222 -14.15 -9.25 1.15
N MET A 223 -14.08 -8.93 2.45
CA MET A 223 -14.96 -9.54 3.47
C MET A 223 -16.41 -9.05 3.39
N GLY A 224 -16.68 -7.95 2.68
CA GLY A 224 -18.00 -7.32 2.60
C GLY A 224 -19.00 -8.02 1.69
N GLY A 225 -18.55 -8.94 0.85
CA GLY A 225 -19.42 -9.71 -0.06
C GLY A 225 -19.96 -8.93 -1.26
N PHE A 226 -19.30 -7.83 -1.64
CA PHE A 226 -19.64 -7.02 -2.83
C PHE A 226 -18.72 -7.36 -4.00
N CYS A 227 -19.28 -7.31 -5.20
CA CYS A 227 -18.46 -7.21 -6.41
C CYS A 227 -18.00 -5.77 -6.52
N LEU A 228 -16.70 -5.52 -6.40
CA LEU A 228 -16.13 -4.18 -6.41
C LEU A 228 -15.24 -4.03 -7.63
N ALA A 229 -15.46 -2.98 -8.43
CA ALA A 229 -14.52 -2.54 -9.44
C ALA A 229 -13.82 -1.27 -8.96
N TYR A 230 -12.51 -1.34 -8.86
CA TYR A 230 -11.66 -0.19 -8.60
C TYR A 230 -11.36 0.50 -9.92
N CYS A 231 -11.73 1.76 -10.01
CA CYS A 231 -11.56 2.57 -11.19
C CYS A 231 -10.64 3.75 -10.89
N ASP A 232 -9.62 3.93 -11.74
CA ASP A 232 -8.88 5.19 -11.79
C ASP A 232 -9.65 6.17 -12.65
N CYS A 233 -9.99 7.30 -12.07
CA CYS A 233 -10.74 8.37 -12.69
C CYS A 233 -9.79 9.54 -12.97
N VAL A 234 -9.71 9.96 -14.22
CA VAL A 234 -8.87 11.07 -14.66
C VAL A 234 -9.73 12.17 -15.26
N ARG A 235 -9.30 13.43 -15.09
CA ARG A 235 -10.00 14.60 -15.62
C ARG A 235 -9.02 15.68 -16.06
N GLY A 236 -9.40 16.46 -17.08
CA GLY A 236 -8.60 17.56 -17.61
C GLY A 236 -7.27 17.11 -18.20
N GLY A 237 -7.23 15.97 -18.91
CA GLY A 237 -6.00 15.42 -19.49
C GLY A 237 -5.02 14.83 -18.47
N GLY A 238 -5.47 14.55 -17.24
CA GLY A 238 -4.67 13.91 -16.19
C GLY A 238 -4.15 14.83 -15.09
N ALA A 239 -4.54 16.11 -15.09
CA ALA A 239 -4.22 17.06 -14.03
C ALA A 239 -4.89 16.70 -12.70
N GLU A 240 -6.13 16.21 -12.76
CA GLU A 240 -6.85 15.69 -11.60
C GLU A 240 -6.96 14.17 -11.72
N LYS A 241 -6.58 13.46 -10.66
CA LYS A 241 -6.72 12.00 -10.54
C LYS A 241 -7.45 11.66 -9.26
N MET A 242 -8.34 10.69 -9.34
CA MET A 242 -9.00 10.13 -8.18
C MET A 242 -9.27 8.65 -8.40
N THR A 243 -9.16 7.85 -7.36
CA THR A 243 -9.48 6.42 -7.44
C THR A 243 -10.76 6.16 -6.67
N VAL A 244 -11.64 5.33 -7.26
CA VAL A 244 -12.97 5.03 -6.73
C VAL A 244 -13.20 3.53 -6.73
N ALA A 245 -13.75 3.00 -5.65
CA ALA A 245 -14.35 1.67 -5.62
C ALA A 245 -15.85 1.77 -5.89
N ALA A 246 -16.30 1.20 -7.01
CA ALA A 246 -17.70 1.09 -7.36
C ALA A 246 -18.23 -0.32 -7.07
N ALA A 247 -19.34 -0.40 -6.33
CA ALA A 247 -19.99 -1.66 -6.01
C ALA A 247 -21.07 -2.02 -7.04
N PHE A 248 -20.93 -3.20 -7.63
CA PHE A 248 -21.93 -3.79 -8.52
C PHE A 248 -22.85 -4.71 -7.71
N THR A 249 -24.10 -4.31 -7.58
CA THR A 249 -25.09 -4.98 -6.72
C THR A 249 -26.25 -5.59 -7.46
N ALA A 250 -26.43 -5.27 -8.75
CA ALA A 250 -27.39 -5.87 -9.69
C ALA A 250 -26.73 -6.16 -11.06
N GLY A 251 -27.26 -7.15 -11.80
CA GLY A 251 -26.73 -7.60 -13.09
C GLY A 251 -25.89 -8.88 -13.00
N ASP A 252 -24.85 -8.95 -13.84
CA ASP A 252 -23.86 -10.04 -13.95
C ASP A 252 -22.42 -9.50 -13.95
N SER A 253 -21.39 -10.35 -13.93
CA SER A 253 -19.98 -9.91 -13.96
C SER A 253 -19.27 -10.20 -15.30
N ASP A 254 -20.00 -10.59 -16.35
CA ASP A 254 -19.42 -11.17 -17.56
C ASP A 254 -18.49 -10.19 -18.30
N TYR A 255 -18.82 -8.91 -18.22
CA TYR A 255 -18.21 -7.83 -18.99
C TYR A 255 -17.39 -6.85 -18.15
N LEU A 256 -17.21 -7.17 -16.86
CA LEU A 256 -16.36 -6.43 -15.94
C LEU A 256 -14.93 -6.97 -16.05
N MET A 257 -14.10 -6.26 -16.82
CA MET A 257 -12.71 -6.62 -17.04
C MET A 257 -11.79 -5.44 -16.70
N VAL A 258 -10.59 -5.75 -16.25
CA VAL A 258 -9.53 -4.76 -16.06
C VAL A 258 -9.20 -4.11 -17.42
N GLY A 259 -9.05 -2.79 -17.43
CA GLY A 259 -8.83 -1.97 -18.62
C GLY A 259 -10.11 -1.48 -19.31
N ARG A 260 -11.30 -1.89 -18.85
CA ARG A 260 -12.55 -1.38 -19.41
C ARG A 260 -12.83 0.04 -18.92
N ASN A 261 -13.23 0.89 -19.86
CA ASN A 261 -13.54 2.29 -19.60
C ASN A 261 -15.03 2.50 -19.27
N GLY A 262 -15.29 3.53 -18.48
CA GLY A 262 -16.61 4.05 -18.12
C GLY A 262 -16.52 5.53 -17.80
N ILE A 263 -17.65 6.12 -17.40
CA ILE A 263 -17.74 7.55 -17.08
C ILE A 263 -18.20 7.68 -15.64
N PHE A 264 -17.45 8.40 -14.83
CA PHE A 264 -17.81 8.68 -13.43
C PHE A 264 -18.27 10.13 -13.26
N TYR A 265 -19.43 10.31 -12.63
CA TYR A 265 -19.94 11.63 -12.26
C TYR A 265 -19.80 11.85 -10.76
N ASP A 266 -18.98 12.85 -10.39
CA ASP A 266 -18.83 13.29 -9.00
C ASP A 266 -20.11 13.97 -8.49
N ARG A 267 -20.23 14.17 -7.16
CA ARG A 267 -21.36 14.87 -6.53
C ARG A 267 -21.66 16.25 -7.08
N LYS A 268 -20.67 16.92 -7.66
CA LYS A 268 -20.81 18.23 -8.30
C LYS A 268 -21.30 18.15 -9.76
N GLY A 269 -21.65 16.97 -10.26
CA GLY A 269 -22.08 16.76 -11.65
C GLY A 269 -20.94 16.82 -12.66
N ARG A 270 -19.70 16.67 -12.21
CA ARG A 270 -18.50 16.74 -13.06
C ARG A 270 -18.16 15.35 -13.55
N ASP A 271 -17.87 15.24 -14.84
CA ASP A 271 -17.48 14.04 -15.56
C ASP A 271 -15.99 13.71 -15.37
N TRP A 272 -15.70 12.42 -15.25
CA TRP A 272 -14.36 11.85 -15.14
C TRP A 272 -14.28 10.60 -16.00
N ASP A 273 -13.17 10.43 -16.71
CA ASP A 273 -12.88 9.23 -17.46
C ASP A 273 -12.43 8.15 -16.50
N ALA A 274 -13.21 7.08 -16.35
CA ALA A 274 -12.96 6.00 -15.41
C ALA A 274 -12.43 4.75 -16.14
N SER A 275 -11.34 4.17 -15.66
CA SER A 275 -10.80 2.91 -16.19
C SER A 275 -10.64 1.88 -15.06
N ILE A 276 -11.13 0.65 -15.26
CA ILE A 276 -11.04 -0.39 -14.23
C ILE A 276 -9.60 -0.87 -14.09
N VAL A 277 -9.04 -0.78 -12.89
CA VAL A 277 -7.68 -1.24 -12.55
C VAL A 277 -7.72 -2.62 -11.87
N ARG A 278 -8.72 -2.85 -11.01
CA ARG A 278 -8.82 -4.09 -10.24
C ARG A 278 -10.27 -4.45 -9.98
N ILE A 279 -10.56 -5.74 -9.93
CA ILE A 279 -11.89 -6.25 -9.62
C ILE A 279 -11.80 -7.26 -8.48
N ILE A 280 -12.73 -7.16 -7.53
CA ILE A 280 -13.03 -8.20 -6.55
C ILE A 280 -14.30 -8.89 -7.00
N ASP A 281 -14.18 -10.19 -7.28
CA ASP A 281 -15.30 -10.99 -7.75
C ASP A 281 -16.11 -11.56 -6.57
N HIS A 282 -17.40 -11.26 -6.57
CA HIS A 282 -18.41 -11.77 -5.65
C HIS A 282 -19.73 -11.90 -6.41
N PRO A 283 -20.63 -12.82 -6.00
CA PRO A 283 -21.91 -12.97 -6.69
C PRO A 283 -22.72 -11.65 -6.65
N ILE A 284 -23.16 -11.20 -7.82
CA ILE A 284 -23.95 -9.98 -7.96
C ILE A 284 -25.44 -10.30 -7.80
N SER A 285 -25.92 -11.38 -8.42
CA SER A 285 -27.31 -11.83 -8.37
C SER A 285 -27.45 -13.36 -8.25
N ILE A 286 -28.60 -13.83 -7.74
CA ILE A 286 -28.91 -15.27 -7.66
C ILE A 286 -29.03 -15.89 -9.06
N ARG A 287 -29.58 -15.13 -10.03
CA ARG A 287 -29.72 -15.56 -11.43
C ARG A 287 -28.35 -15.78 -12.08
N GLN A 288 -27.40 -14.89 -11.83
CA GLN A 288 -26.02 -15.07 -12.28
C GLN A 288 -25.39 -16.32 -11.64
N ALA A 289 -25.63 -16.55 -10.35
CA ALA A 289 -25.07 -17.70 -9.64
C ALA A 289 -25.50 -19.04 -10.26
N PHE A 290 -26.77 -19.17 -10.71
CA PHE A 290 -27.27 -20.35 -11.40
C PHE A 290 -26.40 -20.76 -12.60
N TRP A 291 -26.00 -19.79 -13.44
CA TRP A 291 -25.19 -20.06 -14.63
C TRP A 291 -23.67 -20.14 -14.36
N SER A 292 -23.23 -19.77 -13.17
CA SER A 292 -21.80 -19.66 -12.84
C SER A 292 -21.01 -20.98 -12.96
N PRO A 293 -21.52 -22.17 -12.57
CA PRO A 293 -20.77 -23.41 -12.69
C PRO A 293 -20.54 -23.79 -14.16
N TYR A 294 -21.55 -23.62 -15.01
CA TYR A 294 -21.46 -23.90 -16.45
C TYR A 294 -20.50 -22.97 -17.16
N LYS A 295 -20.52 -21.67 -16.84
CA LYS A 295 -19.58 -20.69 -17.38
C LYS A 295 -18.15 -21.05 -17.03
N LYS A 296 -17.88 -21.39 -15.75
CA LYS A 296 -16.55 -21.85 -15.32
C LYS A 296 -16.10 -23.09 -16.07
N LEU A 297 -16.98 -24.08 -16.24
CA LEU A 297 -16.69 -25.29 -17.00
C LEU A 297 -16.38 -24.97 -18.47
N SER A 298 -17.20 -24.15 -19.13
CA SER A 298 -16.97 -23.74 -20.52
C SER A 298 -15.64 -23.01 -20.71
N ARG A 299 -15.27 -22.16 -19.74
CA ARG A 299 -13.98 -21.45 -19.73
C ARG A 299 -12.82 -22.42 -19.55
N MET A 300 -12.93 -23.38 -18.63
CA MET A 300 -11.91 -24.42 -18.45
C MET A 300 -11.73 -25.27 -19.72
N ILE A 301 -12.82 -25.65 -20.39
CA ILE A 301 -12.78 -26.38 -21.66
C ILE A 301 -12.11 -25.52 -22.74
N GLY A 302 -12.49 -24.25 -22.85
CA GLY A 302 -11.86 -23.30 -23.77
C GLY A 302 -10.36 -23.14 -23.52
N GLU A 303 -9.95 -22.99 -22.26
CA GLU A 303 -8.54 -22.90 -21.87
C GLU A 303 -7.77 -24.20 -22.17
N GLN A 304 -8.38 -25.37 -21.97
CA GLN A 304 -7.79 -26.66 -22.35
C GLN A 304 -7.67 -26.81 -23.87
N LEU A 305 -8.70 -26.44 -24.63
CA LEU A 305 -8.67 -26.43 -26.09
C LEU A 305 -7.62 -25.46 -26.63
N GLN A 306 -7.51 -24.26 -26.04
CA GLN A 306 -6.45 -23.31 -26.38
C GLN A 306 -5.06 -23.86 -26.07
N LYS A 307 -4.87 -24.49 -24.90
CA LYS A 307 -3.60 -25.15 -24.55
C LYS A 307 -3.26 -26.30 -25.51
N LEU A 308 -4.26 -27.08 -25.93
CA LEU A 308 -4.11 -28.16 -26.92
C LEU A 308 -3.85 -27.62 -28.33
N ALA A 309 -4.49 -26.51 -28.71
CA ALA A 309 -4.25 -25.84 -29.99
C ALA A 309 -2.86 -25.21 -30.01
N ALA A 310 -2.43 -24.56 -28.92
CA ALA A 310 -1.10 -23.99 -28.77
C ALA A 310 0.00 -25.08 -28.75
N SER A 311 -0.24 -26.23 -28.09
CA SER A 311 0.72 -27.33 -28.10
C SER A 311 0.78 -28.06 -29.45
N LYS A 312 -0.34 -28.16 -30.19
CA LYS A 312 -0.34 -28.65 -31.56
C LYS A 312 0.30 -27.68 -32.54
N ALA A 313 0.03 -26.38 -32.42
CA ALA A 313 0.69 -25.33 -33.21
C ALA A 313 2.21 -25.35 -32.97
N GLY A 314 2.66 -25.44 -31.70
CA GLY A 314 4.07 -25.63 -31.37
C GLY A 314 4.68 -26.94 -31.89
N SER A 315 3.89 -28.01 -32.01
CA SER A 315 4.32 -29.28 -32.63
C SER A 315 4.44 -29.19 -34.16
N VAL A 316 3.68 -28.28 -34.78
CA VAL A 316 3.74 -28.00 -36.22
C VAL A 316 4.86 -27.01 -36.53
N ASP A 317 5.10 -25.99 -35.71
CA ASP A 317 6.27 -25.10 -35.81
C ASP A 317 7.58 -25.85 -35.59
N SER A 318 7.64 -26.81 -34.67
CA SER A 318 8.82 -27.68 -34.50
C SER A 318 9.01 -28.69 -35.64
N ARG A 319 7.93 -29.09 -36.34
CA ARG A 319 8.03 -29.87 -37.58
C ARG A 319 8.40 -29.00 -38.80
N MET A 320 7.99 -27.73 -38.84
CA MET A 320 8.37 -26.77 -39.87
C MET A 320 9.83 -26.33 -39.70
N ALA A 321 10.27 -26.06 -38.48
CA ALA A 321 11.67 -25.73 -38.16
C ALA A 321 12.63 -26.90 -38.41
N ASN A 322 12.15 -28.15 -38.29
CA ASN A 322 12.89 -29.36 -38.65
C ASN A 322 12.76 -29.75 -40.14
N ALA A 323 11.90 -29.12 -40.93
CA ALA A 323 11.79 -29.33 -42.37
C ALA A 323 12.78 -28.47 -43.18
N SER A 324 13.46 -27.51 -42.54
CA SER A 324 14.50 -26.66 -43.15
C SER A 324 15.95 -27.13 -42.90
N LYS A 325 16.15 -28.35 -42.37
CA LYS A 325 17.49 -28.97 -42.29
C LYS A 325 17.44 -30.43 -42.72
N ALA A 326 17.57 -30.65 -44.02
CA ALA A 326 18.13 -31.90 -44.54
C ALA A 326 19.67 -31.78 -44.55
N ALA A 327 20.31 -32.89 -44.16
CA ALA A 327 21.76 -33.17 -44.14
C ALA A 327 22.58 -32.66 -42.94
N THR A 328 22.58 -33.42 -41.83
CA THR A 328 23.74 -34.26 -41.41
C THR A 328 23.41 -35.09 -40.15
N GLU A 329 24.13 -36.21 -40.04
CA GLU A 329 24.19 -37.31 -39.05
C GLU A 329 23.43 -37.24 -37.71
N ALA A 330 22.83 -38.39 -37.37
CA ALA A 330 22.09 -38.66 -36.15
C ALA A 330 23.01 -38.95 -34.94
N PRO A 331 22.78 -38.34 -33.77
CA PRO A 331 23.28 -38.83 -32.49
C PRO A 331 22.34 -39.90 -31.89
N PRO A 332 22.82 -40.78 -30.99
CA PRO A 332 22.06 -41.90 -30.48
C PRO A 332 20.89 -41.44 -29.58
N LYS A 333 19.74 -42.08 -29.76
CA LYS A 333 18.52 -41.85 -28.97
C LYS A 333 18.77 -42.23 -27.50
N PRO A 334 18.36 -41.41 -26.52
CA PRO A 334 18.32 -41.85 -25.12
C PRO A 334 17.37 -43.06 -24.97
N PRO A 335 17.61 -43.95 -23.99
CA PRO A 335 16.85 -45.17 -23.85
C PRO A 335 15.36 -44.86 -23.66
N PHE A 336 14.54 -45.53 -24.47
CA PHE A 336 13.10 -45.49 -24.40
C PHE A 336 12.66 -46.08 -23.06
N ASP A 337 12.32 -45.20 -22.11
CA ASP A 337 11.95 -45.59 -20.76
C ASP A 337 10.50 -46.10 -20.75
N VAL A 338 10.37 -47.42 -21.00
CA VAL A 338 9.09 -48.13 -21.06
C VAL A 338 8.29 -47.95 -19.77
N ALA A 339 8.92 -47.71 -18.62
CA ALA A 339 8.21 -47.46 -17.36
C ALA A 339 7.53 -46.09 -17.34
N LYS A 340 8.19 -45.05 -17.88
CA LYS A 340 7.62 -43.70 -18.01
C LYS A 340 6.50 -43.66 -19.05
N PHE A 341 6.64 -44.41 -20.15
CA PHE A 341 5.59 -44.54 -21.16
C PHE A 341 4.44 -45.45 -20.70
N ALA A 342 4.71 -46.56 -20.02
CA ALA A 342 3.68 -47.43 -19.45
C ALA A 342 2.87 -46.69 -18.38
N GLY A 343 3.49 -45.85 -17.55
CA GLY A 343 2.78 -44.98 -16.61
C GLY A 343 1.88 -43.95 -17.29
N ILE A 344 2.33 -43.35 -18.41
CA ILE A 344 1.54 -42.41 -19.21
C ILE A 344 0.42 -43.12 -19.98
N PHE A 345 0.66 -44.28 -20.58
CA PHE A 345 -0.36 -45.08 -21.28
C PHE A 345 -1.34 -45.75 -20.31
N ALA A 346 -0.91 -46.13 -19.11
CA ALA A 346 -1.81 -46.58 -18.05
C ALA A 346 -2.65 -45.43 -17.53
N ALA A 347 -2.09 -44.22 -17.35
CA ALA A 347 -2.86 -43.04 -16.96
C ALA A 347 -3.85 -42.60 -18.06
N ILE A 348 -3.45 -42.64 -19.33
CA ILE A 348 -4.32 -42.35 -20.49
C ILE A 348 -5.38 -43.45 -20.65
N GLY A 349 -5.00 -44.72 -20.52
CA GLY A 349 -5.91 -45.87 -20.59
C GLY A 349 -6.92 -45.89 -19.45
N LEU A 350 -6.49 -45.52 -18.23
CA LEU A 350 -7.37 -45.34 -17.07
C LEU A 350 -8.25 -44.10 -17.23
N ALA A 351 -7.76 -43.00 -17.81
CA ALA A 351 -8.56 -41.81 -18.08
C ALA A 351 -9.62 -42.06 -19.17
N ILE A 352 -9.26 -42.76 -20.25
CA ILE A 352 -10.20 -43.17 -21.30
C ILE A 352 -11.18 -44.23 -20.75
N GLY A 353 -10.72 -45.16 -19.91
CA GLY A 353 -11.56 -46.13 -19.21
C GLY A 353 -12.54 -45.47 -18.21
N ALA A 354 -12.11 -44.42 -17.52
CA ALA A 354 -12.96 -43.62 -16.63
C ALA A 354 -13.99 -42.80 -17.42
N ILE A 355 -13.60 -42.21 -18.56
CA ILE A 355 -14.54 -41.53 -19.46
C ILE A 355 -15.54 -42.52 -20.06
N GLY A 356 -15.07 -43.72 -20.47
CA GLY A 356 -15.91 -44.82 -20.95
C GLY A 356 -16.87 -45.32 -19.87
N GLY A 357 -16.42 -45.42 -18.62
CA GLY A 357 -17.26 -45.74 -17.46
C GLY A 357 -18.32 -44.67 -17.16
N ILE A 358 -17.95 -43.40 -17.24
CA ILE A 358 -18.88 -42.27 -17.07
C ILE A 358 -19.91 -42.23 -18.20
N LEU A 359 -19.48 -42.43 -19.45
CA LEU A 359 -20.38 -42.50 -20.62
C LEU A 359 -21.31 -43.71 -20.53
N ALA A 360 -20.82 -44.89 -20.14
CA ALA A 360 -21.64 -46.08 -19.94
C ALA A 360 -22.65 -45.90 -18.79
N TRP A 361 -22.27 -45.20 -17.72
CA TRP A 361 -23.16 -44.90 -16.59
C TRP A 361 -24.23 -43.86 -16.97
N ILE A 362 -23.88 -42.83 -17.76
CA ILE A 362 -24.82 -41.86 -18.31
C ILE A 362 -25.79 -42.54 -19.28
N VAL A 363 -25.27 -43.35 -20.21
CA VAL A 363 -26.09 -44.06 -21.20
C VAL A 363 -26.98 -45.09 -20.51
N GLY A 364 -26.46 -45.89 -19.56
CA GLY A 364 -27.26 -46.82 -18.77
C GLY A 364 -28.34 -46.14 -17.93
N GLY A 365 -28.03 -44.98 -17.33
CA GLY A 365 -29.00 -44.17 -16.58
C GLY A 365 -30.09 -43.56 -17.47
N VAL A 366 -29.76 -43.11 -18.68
CA VAL A 366 -30.71 -42.57 -19.66
C VAL A 366 -31.58 -43.67 -20.28
N LEU A 367 -31.03 -44.86 -20.53
CA LEU A 367 -31.76 -46.01 -21.08
C LEU A 367 -32.75 -46.63 -20.07
N GLY A 368 -32.55 -46.43 -18.76
CA GLY A 368 -33.49 -46.83 -17.71
C GLY A 368 -34.65 -45.86 -17.46
N LEU A 369 -34.66 -44.69 -18.11
CA LEU A 369 -35.65 -43.64 -17.91
C LEU A 369 -36.69 -43.65 -19.05
N LYS A 370 -37.97 -43.52 -18.70
CA LYS A 370 -39.03 -43.29 -19.70
C LYS A 370 -38.77 -41.94 -20.39
N PHE A 371 -39.16 -41.80 -21.66
CA PHE A 371 -38.94 -40.55 -22.45
C PHE A 371 -39.38 -39.27 -21.71
N TRP A 372 -40.48 -39.31 -20.96
CA TRP A 372 -40.97 -38.19 -20.13
C TRP A 372 -40.10 -37.88 -18.89
N GLN A 373 -39.32 -38.83 -18.39
CA GLN A 373 -38.42 -38.65 -17.25
C GLN A 373 -37.07 -38.04 -17.67
N ILE A 374 -36.71 -38.09 -18.95
CA ILE A 374 -35.48 -37.47 -19.49
C ILE A 374 -35.44 -35.95 -19.26
N PRO A 375 -36.46 -35.14 -19.64
CA PRO A 375 -36.44 -33.70 -19.36
C PRO A 375 -36.44 -33.39 -17.86
N LEU A 376 -37.10 -34.20 -17.04
CA LEU A 376 -37.11 -34.04 -15.58
C LEU A 376 -35.74 -34.37 -14.96
N ALA A 377 -35.05 -35.40 -15.46
CA ALA A 377 -33.71 -35.78 -15.04
C ALA A 377 -32.68 -34.71 -15.43
N LEU A 378 -32.79 -34.13 -16.63
CA LEU A 378 -31.94 -33.01 -17.07
C LEU A 378 -32.17 -31.76 -16.20
N LEU A 379 -33.42 -31.42 -15.91
CA LEU A 379 -33.75 -30.32 -15.00
C LEU A 379 -33.22 -30.59 -13.58
N GLY A 380 -33.39 -31.82 -13.08
CA GLY A 380 -32.90 -32.24 -11.77
C GLY A 380 -31.37 -32.15 -11.66
N LEU A 381 -30.64 -32.61 -12.68
CA LEU A 381 -29.19 -32.48 -12.75
C LEU A 381 -28.76 -31.01 -12.83
N ALA A 382 -29.47 -30.20 -13.62
CA ALA A 382 -29.18 -28.78 -13.73
C ALA A 382 -29.34 -28.06 -12.39
N LEU A 383 -30.41 -28.37 -11.66
CA LEU A 383 -30.64 -27.87 -10.30
C LEU A 383 -29.64 -28.43 -9.30
N LEU A 384 -29.22 -29.69 -9.38
CA LEU A 384 -28.23 -30.28 -8.47
C LEU A 384 -26.88 -29.57 -8.58
N ILE A 385 -26.44 -29.24 -9.79
CA ILE A 385 -25.20 -28.49 -10.06
C ILE A 385 -25.35 -27.03 -9.61
N SER A 386 -26.50 -26.42 -9.86
CA SER A 386 -26.70 -24.97 -9.67
C SER A 386 -27.12 -24.60 -8.25
N ALA A 387 -27.87 -25.45 -7.54
CA ALA A 387 -28.45 -25.15 -6.24
C ALA A 387 -27.40 -24.79 -5.17
N PRO A 388 -26.26 -25.51 -5.03
CA PRO A 388 -25.23 -25.12 -4.07
C PRO A 388 -24.69 -23.70 -4.32
N SER A 389 -24.50 -23.34 -5.60
CA SER A 389 -24.02 -22.00 -5.98
C SER A 389 -25.05 -20.91 -5.70
N MET A 390 -26.34 -21.18 -5.94
CA MET A 390 -27.43 -20.27 -5.61
C MET A 390 -27.59 -20.06 -4.11
N VAL A 391 -27.48 -21.13 -3.31
CA VAL A 391 -27.55 -21.07 -1.84
C VAL A 391 -26.39 -20.24 -1.29
N LEU A 392 -25.16 -20.48 -1.77
CA LEU A 392 -23.98 -19.69 -1.39
C LEU A 392 -24.17 -18.21 -1.77
N ALA A 393 -24.64 -17.94 -2.99
CA ALA A 393 -24.94 -16.58 -3.43
C ALA A 393 -26.01 -15.94 -2.53
N TRP A 394 -27.11 -16.63 -2.24
CA TRP A 394 -28.15 -16.12 -1.35
C TRP A 394 -27.62 -15.75 0.04
N PHE A 395 -26.78 -16.59 0.65
CA PHE A 395 -26.13 -16.28 1.93
C PHE A 395 -25.20 -15.07 1.85
N LYS A 396 -24.37 -14.98 0.80
CA LYS A 396 -23.46 -13.84 0.58
C LYS A 396 -24.23 -12.54 0.34
N LEU A 397 -25.25 -12.57 -0.51
CA LEU A 397 -26.10 -11.43 -0.85
C LEU A 397 -26.88 -10.89 0.35
N LYS A 398 -27.41 -11.79 1.21
CA LYS A 398 -28.15 -11.39 2.42
C LYS A 398 -27.24 -10.85 3.54
N ARG A 399 -25.95 -11.18 3.49
CA ARG A 399 -24.94 -10.77 4.48
C ARG A 399 -24.00 -9.67 3.99
N ARG A 400 -24.28 -9.05 2.84
CA ARG A 400 -23.52 -7.89 2.32
C ARG A 400 -23.39 -6.82 3.41
N ASN A 401 -22.17 -6.38 3.68
CA ASN A 401 -21.88 -5.47 4.80
C ASN A 401 -21.05 -4.27 4.34
N LEU A 402 -21.64 -3.09 4.38
CA LEU A 402 -20.99 -1.85 4.00
C LEU A 402 -19.81 -1.48 4.92
N ALA A 403 -19.83 -1.93 6.18
CA ALA A 403 -18.81 -1.56 7.17
C ALA A 403 -17.39 -1.89 6.67
N SER A 404 -17.15 -3.07 6.09
CA SER A 404 -15.82 -3.44 5.60
C SER A 404 -15.32 -2.60 4.42
N ILE A 405 -16.22 -1.98 3.65
CA ILE A 405 -15.84 -1.04 2.57
C ILE A 405 -15.42 0.30 3.19
N LEU A 406 -16.13 0.77 4.21
CA LEU A 406 -15.84 2.05 4.84
C LEU A 406 -14.64 1.95 5.80
N ASP A 407 -14.51 0.85 6.54
CA ASP A 407 -13.35 0.56 7.39
C ASP A 407 -12.07 0.50 6.55
N ALA A 408 -12.17 0.03 5.30
CA ALA A 408 -11.07 0.02 4.35
C ALA A 408 -10.62 1.44 3.92
N ASN A 409 -11.46 2.45 4.14
CA ASN A 409 -11.17 3.88 3.96
C ASN A 409 -10.80 4.58 5.28
N GLY A 410 -10.46 3.82 6.32
CA GLY A 410 -10.04 4.35 7.61
C GLY A 410 -11.20 4.79 8.52
N TRP A 411 -12.44 4.42 8.19
CA TRP A 411 -13.57 4.66 9.09
C TRP A 411 -13.55 3.63 10.22
N ALA A 412 -14.04 4.00 11.39
CA ALA A 412 -14.17 3.06 12.52
C ALA A 412 -15.66 2.75 12.72
N ILE A 413 -16.18 1.77 11.98
CA ILE A 413 -17.61 1.41 12.04
C ILE A 413 -17.80 0.10 12.81
N ASN A 414 -18.28 0.23 14.04
CA ASN A 414 -18.60 -0.94 14.87
C ASN A 414 -19.98 -1.56 14.54
N ALA A 415 -20.77 -0.92 13.68
CA ALA A 415 -22.10 -1.37 13.31
C ALA A 415 -22.09 -2.30 12.09
N ARG A 416 -22.92 -3.35 12.12
CA ARG A 416 -23.16 -4.23 10.95
C ARG A 416 -24.12 -3.54 9.97
N ALA A 417 -23.59 -2.68 9.11
CA ALA A 417 -24.32 -1.95 8.08
C ALA A 417 -24.72 -2.87 6.91
N ARG A 418 -25.76 -3.68 7.10
CA ARG A 418 -26.18 -4.70 6.14
C ARG A 418 -26.99 -4.12 4.97
N ILE A 419 -26.70 -4.61 3.77
CA ILE A 419 -27.46 -4.32 2.55
C ILE A 419 -28.22 -5.58 2.15
N ASN A 420 -29.55 -5.52 2.13
CA ASN A 420 -30.38 -6.64 1.66
C ASN A 420 -30.46 -6.66 0.12
N ILE A 421 -31.09 -7.69 -0.45
CA ILE A 421 -31.19 -7.86 -1.90
C ILE A 421 -31.96 -6.70 -2.58
N PRO A 422 -33.17 -6.29 -2.15
CA PRO A 422 -33.90 -5.22 -2.85
C PRO A 422 -33.20 -3.87 -2.75
N PHE A 423 -32.63 -3.53 -1.59
CA PHE A 423 -31.83 -2.30 -1.44
C PHE A 423 -30.53 -2.37 -2.24
N GLY A 424 -29.90 -3.54 -2.32
CA GLY A 424 -28.77 -3.76 -3.22
C GLY A 424 -29.17 -3.51 -4.68
N ALA A 425 -30.34 -3.99 -5.10
CA ALA A 425 -30.81 -3.80 -6.48
C ALA A 425 -31.02 -2.32 -6.82
N SER A 426 -31.45 -1.47 -5.88
CA SER A 426 -31.60 -0.04 -6.13
C SER A 426 -30.27 0.72 -6.27
N LEU A 427 -29.16 0.17 -5.79
CA LEU A 427 -27.83 0.82 -5.87
C LEU A 427 -27.13 0.62 -7.23
N THR A 428 -27.67 -0.27 -8.07
CA THR A 428 -27.18 -0.47 -9.45
C THR A 428 -28.37 -0.45 -10.40
N GLY A 429 -28.51 0.64 -11.16
CA GLY A 429 -29.48 0.73 -12.24
C GLY A 429 -29.02 -0.08 -13.46
N LEU A 430 -29.93 -0.85 -14.05
CA LEU A 430 -29.72 -1.58 -15.30
C LEU A 430 -30.29 -0.76 -16.46
N ALA A 431 -29.62 -0.77 -17.61
CA ALA A 431 -30.16 -0.15 -18.82
C ALA A 431 -31.46 -0.85 -19.24
N GLU A 432 -32.57 -0.12 -19.18
CA GLU A 432 -33.86 -0.53 -19.69
C GLU A 432 -34.20 0.28 -20.94
N LEU A 433 -34.96 -0.32 -21.84
CA LEU A 433 -35.47 0.40 -23.01
C LEU A 433 -36.48 1.45 -22.54
N PRO A 434 -36.48 2.65 -23.13
CA PRO A 434 -37.46 3.67 -22.78
C PRO A 434 -38.89 3.17 -23.04
N GLN A 435 -39.85 3.64 -22.25
CA GLN A 435 -41.24 3.23 -22.38
C GLN A 435 -41.77 3.51 -23.79
N GLY A 436 -42.35 2.48 -24.43
CA GLY A 436 -42.85 2.56 -25.80
C GLY A 436 -41.83 2.24 -26.90
N ALA A 437 -40.57 1.94 -26.56
CA ALA A 437 -39.60 1.46 -27.55
C ALA A 437 -39.81 -0.03 -27.88
N HIS A 438 -39.85 -0.35 -29.17
CA HIS A 438 -39.89 -1.72 -29.67
C HIS A 438 -38.52 -2.12 -30.22
N ARG A 439 -38.09 -3.36 -29.96
CA ARG A 439 -36.90 -3.91 -30.62
C ARG A 439 -37.27 -4.27 -32.05
N SER A 440 -36.56 -3.70 -33.02
CA SER A 440 -36.63 -4.19 -34.41
C SER A 440 -36.10 -5.62 -34.44
N LEU A 441 -36.90 -6.55 -34.96
CA LEU A 441 -36.47 -7.93 -35.23
C LEU A 441 -35.81 -8.07 -36.60
N ALA A 442 -35.80 -6.99 -37.40
CA ALA A 442 -35.08 -6.95 -38.66
C ALA A 442 -33.66 -6.43 -38.40
N ASP A 443 -32.68 -7.35 -38.42
CA ASP A 443 -31.26 -7.05 -38.39
C ASP A 443 -30.64 -7.33 -39.78
N PRO A 444 -30.22 -6.29 -40.53
CA PRO A 444 -29.59 -6.46 -41.85
C PRO A 444 -28.26 -7.22 -41.83
N PHE A 445 -27.63 -7.35 -40.66
CA PHE A 445 -26.33 -7.99 -40.46
C PHE A 445 -26.44 -9.30 -39.67
N GLU A 446 -27.65 -9.85 -39.50
CA GLU A 446 -27.83 -11.12 -38.81
C GLU A 446 -27.02 -12.23 -39.52
N GLU A 447 -26.04 -12.79 -38.82
CA GLU A 447 -25.33 -13.98 -39.30
C GLU A 447 -26.35 -15.12 -39.42
N LYS A 448 -26.62 -15.54 -40.65
CA LYS A 448 -27.48 -16.70 -40.92
C LYS A 448 -26.87 -17.91 -40.23
N GLN A 449 -27.43 -18.31 -39.09
CA GLN A 449 -26.97 -19.48 -38.37
C GLN A 449 -27.03 -20.68 -39.30
N VAL A 450 -25.87 -21.25 -39.59
CA VAL A 450 -25.74 -22.44 -40.44
C VAL A 450 -26.25 -23.62 -39.63
N MET A 451 -27.51 -23.99 -39.85
CA MET A 451 -28.21 -25.04 -39.10
C MET A 451 -27.77 -26.46 -39.49
N TRP A 452 -26.92 -26.62 -40.52
CA TRP A 452 -26.48 -27.94 -41.02
C TRP A 452 -25.78 -28.84 -39.98
N PRO A 453 -24.97 -28.36 -39.01
CA PRO A 453 -24.38 -29.21 -37.99
C PRO A 453 -25.47 -29.75 -37.04
N PHE A 454 -26.49 -28.95 -36.77
CA PHE A 454 -27.64 -29.36 -35.96
C PHE A 454 -28.46 -30.44 -36.68
N TYR A 455 -28.71 -30.28 -37.98
CA TYR A 455 -29.35 -31.32 -38.79
C TYR A 455 -28.50 -32.59 -38.90
N LEU A 456 -27.16 -32.47 -38.96
CA LEU A 456 -26.27 -33.64 -38.93
C LEU A 456 -26.29 -34.36 -37.59
N VAL A 457 -26.32 -33.63 -36.46
CA VAL A 457 -26.44 -34.23 -35.13
C VAL A 457 -27.79 -34.93 -34.97
N ILE A 458 -28.88 -34.33 -35.48
CA ILE A 458 -30.20 -34.97 -35.51
C ILE A 458 -30.16 -36.22 -36.40
N ALA A 459 -29.61 -36.13 -37.61
CA ALA A 459 -29.50 -37.27 -38.52
C ALA A 459 -28.66 -38.39 -37.91
N ALA A 460 -27.53 -38.08 -37.29
CA ALA A 460 -26.71 -39.04 -36.56
C ALA A 460 -27.47 -39.67 -35.38
N GLY A 461 -28.24 -38.86 -34.62
CA GLY A 461 -29.10 -39.36 -33.54
C GLY A 461 -30.19 -40.30 -34.05
N ILE A 462 -30.83 -39.97 -35.18
CA ILE A 462 -31.83 -40.83 -35.84
C ILE A 462 -31.19 -42.11 -36.34
N VAL A 463 -30.03 -42.06 -36.99
CA VAL A 463 -29.29 -43.25 -37.46
C VAL A 463 -28.87 -44.12 -36.27
N SER A 464 -28.39 -43.53 -35.17
CA SER A 464 -28.10 -44.29 -33.94
C SER A 464 -29.35 -44.91 -33.32
N LEU A 465 -30.49 -44.21 -33.31
CA LEU A 465 -31.77 -44.76 -32.83
C LEU A 465 -32.27 -45.91 -33.72
N ILE A 466 -32.16 -45.79 -35.04
CA ILE A 466 -32.48 -46.85 -36.01
C ILE A 466 -31.53 -48.03 -35.84
N GLY A 467 -30.23 -47.79 -35.65
CA GLY A 467 -29.24 -48.83 -35.37
C GLY A 467 -29.53 -49.57 -34.05
N LEU A 468 -29.88 -48.84 -32.99
CA LEU A 468 -30.30 -49.42 -31.71
C LEU A 468 -31.60 -50.23 -31.84
N TRP A 469 -32.55 -49.77 -32.66
CA TRP A 469 -33.77 -50.51 -32.98
C TRP A 469 -33.47 -51.80 -33.76
N TYR A 470 -32.58 -51.75 -34.76
CA TYR A 470 -32.19 -52.89 -35.59
C TYR A 470 -31.39 -53.97 -34.83
N VAL A 471 -30.60 -53.54 -33.83
CA VAL A 471 -29.88 -54.44 -32.90
C VAL A 471 -30.83 -55.02 -31.83
N GLY A 472 -32.14 -54.70 -31.88
CA GLY A 472 -33.16 -55.28 -30.99
C GLY A 472 -33.22 -54.63 -29.60
N PHE A 473 -32.53 -53.51 -29.39
CA PHE A 473 -32.43 -52.85 -28.09
C PHE A 473 -33.77 -52.30 -27.58
N PHE A 474 -34.70 -51.99 -28.50
CA PHE A 474 -36.05 -51.51 -28.18
C PHE A 474 -37.13 -52.60 -28.20
N GLY A 475 -36.76 -53.88 -28.41
CA GLY A 475 -37.62 -55.06 -28.22
C GLY A 475 -38.99 -55.04 -28.90
N HIS A 476 -39.16 -55.87 -29.95
CA HIS A 476 -40.44 -56.55 -30.08
C HIS A 476 -40.71 -57.32 -28.79
N ARG A 477 -41.97 -57.26 -28.33
CA ARG A 477 -42.50 -58.02 -27.18
C ARG A 477 -42.07 -59.47 -27.16
#